data_AF-A0A7V4WG73-F1
#
_entry.id   AF-A0A7V4WG73-F1
#
_cell.length_a   1.000
_cell.length_b   1.000
_cell.length_c   1.000
_cell.angle_alpha   90.00
_cell.angle_beta   90.00
_cell.angle_gamma   90.00
#
_symmetry.space_group_name_H-M   'P 1'
#
loop_
_entity.id
_entity.type
_entity.pdbx_description
1 polymer ?
#
loop_
_entity_poly.entity_id
_entity_poly.type
_entity_poly.pdbx_seq_one_letter_code
_entity_poly.pdbx_strand_id
1 'polypeptide(L)'
;MNIKLKILFSILMIIALIFGFIHIYFPADNYSFERLHIFLFNLCTGGTILLYYTRGRAEVSKTITFFFFGSLIYAFSAFFKIYPITILVSVPLFILVEKIRIEKFSFIPIQFISRKEPVSEKFHQASLLCLSIGIVMASLVILNNEYFKFVTMEKLTLNTFFLGFSFPLSLITLSLVFSMLKKIEGSSAKIVMEVCFWTITLGVIIFFIFILFEKFIPQIFVTAALFTAVV
;
A
#
# COMPACT_ATOMS: atom_id res chain seq x y z
N MET A 1 12.76 14.14 10.22
CA MET A 1 11.52 13.81 10.98
C MET A 1 11.69 14.19 12.45
N ASN A 2 10.78 15.00 12.99
CA ASN A 2 10.79 15.46 14.38
C ASN A 2 10.56 14.29 15.37
N ILE A 3 11.18 14.32 16.57
CA ILE A 3 11.01 13.31 17.64
C ILE A 3 9.54 13.10 18.00
N LYS A 4 8.73 14.15 18.05
CA LYS A 4 7.30 14.04 18.35
C LYS A 4 6.56 13.16 17.33
N LEU A 5 6.91 13.28 16.05
CA LEU A 5 6.30 12.49 14.97
C LEU A 5 6.75 11.02 15.01
N LYS A 6 8.02 10.79 15.35
CA LYS A 6 8.56 9.44 15.57
C LYS A 6 7.79 8.73 16.68
N ILE A 7 7.62 9.40 17.83
CA ILE A 7 6.87 8.87 18.97
C ILE A 7 5.42 8.59 18.58
N LEU A 8 4.77 9.52 17.88
CA LEU A 8 3.39 9.33 17.41
C LEU A 8 3.24 8.06 16.56
N PHE A 9 4.09 7.88 15.55
CA PHE A 9 4.04 6.69 14.69
C PHE A 9 4.42 5.41 15.44
N SER A 10 5.41 5.47 16.33
CA SER A 10 5.77 4.32 17.17
C SER A 10 4.60 3.88 18.06
N ILE A 11 3.92 4.82 18.71
CA ILE A 11 2.73 4.51 19.51
C ILE A 11 1.63 3.92 18.63
N LEU A 12 1.37 4.51 17.46
CA LEU A 12 0.32 4.04 16.58
C LEU A 12 0.60 2.64 16.02
N MET A 13 1.85 2.32 15.71
CA MET A 13 2.27 0.98 15.28
C MET A 13 2.16 -0.04 16.42
N ILE A 14 2.51 0.32 17.66
CA ILE A 14 2.34 -0.55 18.83
C ILE A 14 0.85 -0.83 19.05
N ILE A 15 0.00 0.21 19.01
CA ILE A 15 -1.46 0.07 19.13
C ILE A 15 -2.01 -0.82 18.01
N ALA A 16 -1.57 -0.61 16.77
CA ALA A 16 -1.96 -1.45 15.66
C ALA A 16 -1.58 -2.91 15.94
N LEU A 17 -0.33 -3.18 16.34
CA LEU A 17 0.15 -4.53 16.67
C LEU A 17 -0.71 -5.19 17.74
N ILE A 18 -1.02 -4.47 18.83
CA ILE A 18 -1.91 -4.96 19.89
C ILE A 18 -3.27 -5.38 19.30
N PHE A 19 -3.89 -4.55 18.45
CA PHE A 19 -5.16 -4.91 17.80
C PHE A 19 -5.05 -6.15 16.90
N GLY A 20 -3.88 -6.40 16.30
CA GLY A 20 -3.64 -7.61 15.51
C GLY A 20 -3.71 -8.90 16.34
N PHE A 21 -3.30 -8.84 17.61
CA PHE A 21 -3.31 -9.98 18.54
C PHE A 21 -4.54 -10.04 19.46
N ILE A 22 -5.26 -8.93 19.65
CA ILE A 22 -6.47 -8.88 20.50
C ILE A 22 -7.52 -9.90 20.07
N HIS A 23 -7.65 -10.16 18.76
CA HIS A 23 -8.61 -11.13 18.25
C HIS A 23 -8.37 -12.56 18.77
N ILE A 24 -7.13 -12.92 19.13
CA ILE A 24 -6.80 -14.23 19.72
C ILE A 24 -7.39 -14.36 21.12
N TYR A 25 -7.46 -13.25 21.88
CA TYR A 25 -7.91 -13.23 23.27
C TYR A 25 -9.40 -12.87 23.42
N PHE A 26 -9.94 -12.06 22.50
CA PHE A 26 -11.33 -11.61 22.49
C PHE A 26 -11.94 -11.75 21.09
N PRO A 27 -12.41 -12.96 20.72
CA PRO A 27 -13.12 -13.15 19.46
C PRO A 27 -14.46 -12.40 19.55
N ALA A 28 -14.58 -11.31 18.79
CA ALA A 28 -15.82 -10.56 18.65
C ALA A 28 -16.35 -10.76 17.22
N ASP A 29 -17.39 -11.57 17.04
CA ASP A 29 -17.94 -11.94 15.72
C ASP A 29 -18.36 -10.72 14.87
N ASN A 30 -18.65 -9.59 15.52
CA ASN A 30 -19.13 -8.38 14.84
C ASN A 30 -18.03 -7.41 14.41
N TYR A 31 -16.83 -7.46 15.01
CA TYR A 31 -15.74 -6.52 14.76
C TYR A 31 -14.46 -7.26 14.38
N SER A 32 -13.89 -6.94 13.22
CA SER A 32 -12.60 -7.50 12.85
C SER A 32 -11.49 -6.53 13.25
N PHE A 33 -10.88 -6.82 14.40
CA PHE A 33 -9.70 -6.12 14.90
C PHE A 33 -8.50 -6.23 13.95
N GLU A 34 -8.45 -7.29 13.15
CA GLU A 34 -7.49 -7.47 12.06
C GLU A 34 -7.58 -6.33 11.03
N ARG A 35 -8.79 -5.88 10.67
CA ARG A 35 -8.98 -4.72 9.78
C ARG A 35 -8.37 -3.46 10.38
N LEU A 36 -8.63 -3.22 11.65
CA LEU A 36 -8.15 -2.03 12.35
C LEU A 36 -6.62 -2.03 12.44
N HIS A 37 -6.02 -3.19 12.75
CA HIS A 37 -4.57 -3.40 12.70
C HIS A 37 -4.01 -3.02 11.34
N ILE A 38 -4.53 -3.62 10.26
CA ILE A 38 -4.03 -3.40 8.90
C ILE A 38 -4.16 -1.93 8.51
N PHE A 39 -5.28 -1.27 8.79
CA PHE A 39 -5.44 0.14 8.44
C PHE A 39 -4.56 1.09 9.22
N LEU A 40 -4.42 0.90 10.54
CA LEU A 40 -3.55 1.75 11.36
C LEU A 40 -2.09 1.60 10.94
N PHE A 41 -1.67 0.37 10.67
CA PHE A 41 -0.29 0.08 10.30
C PHE A 41 0.01 0.50 8.84
N ASN A 42 -0.73 -0.04 7.87
CA ASN A 42 -0.42 0.12 6.46
C ASN A 42 -0.89 1.46 5.88
N LEU A 43 -2.15 1.83 6.12
CA LEU A 43 -2.74 3.03 5.53
C LEU A 43 -2.35 4.29 6.33
N CYS A 44 -2.59 4.28 7.64
CA CYS A 44 -2.40 5.46 8.48
C CYS A 44 -0.92 5.77 8.69
N THR A 45 -0.17 4.84 9.30
CA THR A 45 1.26 5.06 9.55
C THR A 45 2.06 4.94 8.26
N GLY A 46 1.93 3.80 7.59
CA GLY A 46 2.68 3.48 6.39
C GLY A 46 2.46 4.47 5.25
N GLY A 47 1.20 4.73 4.89
CA GLY A 47 0.86 5.70 3.85
C GLY A 47 1.36 7.11 4.18
N THR A 48 1.24 7.55 5.44
CA THR A 48 1.73 8.87 5.85
C THR A 48 3.25 8.97 5.77
N ILE A 49 3.99 7.92 6.20
CA ILE A 49 5.45 7.85 6.07
C ILE A 49 5.86 7.87 4.60
N LEU A 50 5.17 7.10 3.75
CA LEU A 50 5.43 7.07 2.30
C LEU A 50 5.26 8.47 1.68
N LEU A 51 4.17 9.17 1.99
CA LEU A 51 3.93 10.53 1.48
C LEU A 51 4.94 11.54 2.04
N TYR A 52 5.32 11.40 3.32
CA TYR A 52 6.35 12.23 3.95
C TYR A 52 7.72 12.03 3.26
N TYR A 53 8.11 10.78 3.04
CA TYR A 53 9.34 10.43 2.33
C TYR A 53 9.33 10.97 0.89
N THR A 54 8.21 10.85 0.18
CA THR A 54 8.04 11.35 -1.20
C THR A 54 8.26 12.85 -1.32
N ARG A 55 7.76 13.63 -0.36
CA ARG A 55 7.91 15.09 -0.38
C ARG A 55 9.32 15.57 -0.05
N GLY A 56 10.14 14.74 0.60
CA GLY A 56 11.55 15.06 0.91
C GLY A 56 11.75 16.34 1.75
N ARG A 57 10.72 16.83 2.45
CA ARG A 57 10.78 18.09 3.22
C ARG A 57 11.12 17.86 4.68
N ALA A 58 11.85 18.81 5.28
CA ALA A 58 12.18 18.79 6.70
C ALA A 58 10.93 18.81 7.61
N GLU A 59 9.91 19.55 7.19
CA GLU A 59 8.65 19.73 7.92
C GLU A 59 7.48 18.96 7.31
N VAL A 60 6.52 18.58 8.15
CA VAL A 60 5.30 17.90 7.74
C VAL A 60 4.39 18.90 7.04
N SER A 61 4.17 18.69 5.74
CA SER A 61 3.22 19.50 4.97
C SER A 61 1.80 19.33 5.49
N LYS A 62 0.98 20.39 5.44
CA LYS A 62 -0.46 20.34 5.73
C LYS A 62 -1.14 19.19 4.99
N THR A 63 -0.75 18.92 3.74
CA THR A 63 -1.24 17.79 2.92
C THR A 63 -1.06 16.43 3.60
N ILE A 64 0.10 16.19 4.23
CA ILE A 64 0.43 14.92 4.89
C ILE A 64 -0.36 14.80 6.19
N THR A 65 -0.53 15.91 6.92
CA THR A 65 -1.39 15.96 8.10
C THR A 65 -2.84 15.67 7.76
N PHE A 66 -3.37 16.28 6.69
CA PHE A 66 -4.72 15.98 6.19
C PHE A 66 -4.88 14.52 5.77
N PHE A 67 -3.88 13.95 5.10
CA PHE A 67 -3.88 12.53 4.77
C PHE A 67 -3.92 11.66 6.02
N PHE A 68 -3.09 11.94 7.02
CA PHE A 68 -3.05 11.18 8.28
C PHE A 68 -4.41 11.21 9.00
N PHE A 69 -4.99 12.39 9.21
CA PHE A 69 -6.32 12.48 9.84
C PHE A 69 -7.42 11.84 9.00
N GLY A 70 -7.40 12.02 7.68
CA GLY A 70 -8.34 11.35 6.79
C GLY A 70 -8.20 9.82 6.87
N SER A 71 -6.98 9.30 6.92
CA SER A 71 -6.73 7.87 7.02
C SER A 71 -7.20 7.28 8.35
N LEU A 72 -7.12 8.04 9.45
CA LEU A 72 -7.69 7.63 10.74
C LEU A 72 -9.22 7.56 10.67
N ILE A 73 -9.88 8.59 10.11
CA ILE A 73 -11.34 8.57 9.92
C ILE A 73 -11.74 7.39 9.03
N TYR A 74 -10.96 7.12 7.97
CA TYR A 74 -11.17 5.96 7.12
C TYR A 74 -11.05 4.65 7.91
N ALA A 75 -9.99 4.47 8.70
CA ALA A 75 -9.75 3.25 9.48
C ALA A 75 -10.88 2.99 10.49
N PHE A 76 -11.27 4.00 11.26
CA PHE A 76 -12.33 3.85 12.26
C PHE A 76 -13.71 3.67 11.62
N SER A 77 -14.05 4.43 10.57
CA SER A 77 -15.33 4.24 9.86
C SER A 77 -15.44 2.84 9.26
N ALA A 78 -14.37 2.32 8.65
CA ALA A 78 -14.34 0.98 8.09
C ALA A 78 -14.41 -0.11 9.19
N PHE A 79 -13.80 0.12 10.35
CA PHE A 79 -13.88 -0.77 11.51
C PHE A 79 -15.30 -0.86 12.07
N PHE A 80 -15.99 0.27 12.22
CA PHE A 80 -17.39 0.34 12.65
C PHE A 80 -18.40 0.01 11.54
N LYS A 81 -17.94 -0.41 10.35
CA LYS A 81 -18.77 -0.72 9.18
C LYS A 81 -19.63 0.47 8.71
N ILE A 82 -19.20 1.71 8.99
CA ILE A 82 -19.87 2.94 8.50
C ILE A 82 -19.36 3.26 7.09
N TYR A 83 -19.71 2.37 6.16
CA TYR A 83 -19.21 2.36 4.80
C TYR A 83 -19.46 3.62 3.96
N PRO A 84 -20.61 4.34 4.10
CA PRO A 84 -20.78 5.63 3.41
C PRO A 84 -19.69 6.64 3.73
N ILE A 85 -19.30 6.74 5.01
CA ILE A 85 -18.24 7.64 5.45
C ILE A 85 -16.89 7.16 4.92
N THR A 86 -16.64 5.85 4.96
CA THR A 86 -15.40 5.26 4.42
C THR A 86 -15.19 5.59 2.94
N ILE A 87 -16.24 5.46 2.12
CA ILE A 87 -16.20 5.80 0.70
C ILE A 87 -16.04 7.32 0.50
N LEU A 88 -16.77 8.14 1.28
CA LEU A 88 -16.66 9.59 1.16
C LEU A 88 -15.25 10.09 1.49
N VAL A 89 -14.59 9.48 2.47
CA VAL A 89 -13.22 9.82 2.89
C VAL A 89 -12.15 9.24 1.94
N SER A 90 -12.45 8.16 1.21
CA SER A 90 -11.50 7.60 0.25
C SER A 90 -11.20 8.54 -0.91
N VAL A 91 -12.19 9.32 -1.36
CA VAL A 91 -12.05 10.31 -2.44
C VAL A 91 -10.97 11.37 -2.12
N PRO A 92 -11.04 12.13 -1.01
CA PRO A 92 -10.00 13.09 -0.68
C PRO A 92 -8.65 12.41 -0.43
N LEU A 93 -8.61 11.21 0.17
CA LEU A 93 -7.36 10.47 0.35
C LEU A 93 -6.69 10.14 -0.98
N PHE A 94 -7.44 9.62 -1.94
CA PHE A 94 -6.96 9.35 -3.30
C PHE A 94 -6.41 10.62 -3.96
N ILE A 95 -7.16 11.72 -3.90
CA ILE A 95 -6.74 13.01 -4.46
C ILE A 95 -5.43 13.49 -3.83
N LEU A 96 -5.27 13.37 -2.51
CA LEU A 96 -4.05 13.78 -1.82
C LEU A 96 -2.84 12.94 -2.23
N VAL A 97 -3.00 11.62 -2.34
CA VAL A 97 -1.93 10.71 -2.78
C VAL A 97 -1.53 11.02 -4.22
N GLU A 98 -2.51 11.12 -5.12
CA GLU A 98 -2.26 11.42 -6.54
C GLU A 98 -1.65 12.80 -6.73
N LYS A 99 -2.09 13.81 -5.97
CA LYS A 99 -1.48 15.13 -5.99
C LYS A 99 0.01 15.07 -5.67
N ILE A 100 0.39 14.37 -4.60
CA ILE A 100 1.80 14.22 -4.20
C ILE A 100 2.59 13.41 -5.25
N ARG A 101 1.97 12.37 -5.83
CA ARG A 101 2.57 11.57 -6.90
C ARG A 101 2.86 12.42 -8.14
N ILE A 102 1.90 13.21 -8.61
CA ILE A 102 2.01 14.05 -9.80
C ILE A 102 3.04 15.17 -9.57
N GLU A 103 3.09 15.76 -8.37
CA GLU A 103 4.10 16.77 -8.01
C GLU A 103 5.54 16.24 -8.09
N LYS A 104 5.78 14.96 -7.76
CA LYS A 104 7.12 14.35 -7.72
C LYS A 104 7.53 13.70 -9.04
N PHE A 105 6.61 12.98 -9.68
CA PHE A 105 6.92 12.11 -10.81
C PHE A 105 6.34 12.66 -12.11
N SER A 106 5.06 12.35 -12.39
CA SER A 106 4.28 12.74 -13.57
C SER A 106 2.89 12.13 -13.44
N PHE A 107 1.90 12.67 -14.16
CA PHE A 107 0.56 12.07 -14.22
C PHE A 107 0.58 10.70 -14.88
N ILE A 108 1.20 10.59 -16.06
CA ILE A 108 1.31 9.34 -16.80
C ILE A 108 2.59 8.61 -16.35
N PRO A 109 2.53 7.32 -16.00
CA PRO A 109 3.67 6.57 -15.48
C PRO A 109 4.64 6.08 -16.59
N ILE A 110 5.00 6.96 -17.52
CA ILE A 110 5.93 6.67 -18.63
C ILE A 110 7.34 6.32 -18.10
N GLN A 111 7.66 6.81 -16.90
CA GLN A 111 8.94 6.57 -16.21
C GLN A 111 9.21 5.09 -15.92
N PHE A 112 8.20 4.23 -15.82
CA PHE A 112 8.42 2.78 -15.66
C PHE A 112 9.18 2.16 -16.84
N ILE A 113 8.89 2.63 -18.05
CA ILE A 113 9.45 2.10 -19.29
C ILE A 113 10.77 2.81 -19.65
N SER A 114 10.98 4.03 -19.14
CA SER A 114 12.22 4.77 -19.38
C SER A 114 13.43 4.05 -18.78
N ARG A 115 14.41 3.72 -19.63
CA ARG A 115 15.72 3.18 -19.20
C ARG A 115 16.63 4.24 -18.57
N LYS A 116 16.25 5.52 -18.62
CA LYS A 116 17.05 6.62 -18.07
C LYS A 116 16.86 6.73 -16.55
N GLU A 117 15.66 6.44 -16.05
CA GLU A 117 15.32 6.57 -14.64
C GLU A 117 15.89 5.39 -13.81
N PRO A 118 16.35 5.65 -12.57
CA PRO A 118 16.82 4.59 -11.68
C PRO A 118 15.66 3.72 -11.20
N VAL A 119 15.95 2.43 -11.00
CA VAL A 119 14.98 1.43 -10.55
C VAL A 119 14.37 1.78 -9.18
N SER A 120 15.13 2.43 -8.30
CA SER A 120 14.61 2.94 -7.02
C SER A 120 13.42 3.89 -7.21
N GLU A 121 13.54 4.87 -8.11
CA GLU A 121 12.46 5.82 -8.41
C GLU A 121 11.26 5.13 -9.07
N LYS A 122 11.49 4.09 -9.88
CA LYS A 122 10.41 3.24 -10.43
C LYS A 122 9.65 2.53 -9.31
N PHE A 123 10.34 1.91 -8.34
CA PHE A 123 9.68 1.29 -7.18
C PHE A 123 8.95 2.31 -6.31
N HIS A 124 9.52 3.50 -6.13
CA HIS A 124 8.87 4.59 -5.40
C HIS A 124 7.57 5.01 -6.09
N GLN A 125 7.60 5.28 -7.39
CA GLN A 125 6.39 5.62 -8.14
C GLN A 125 5.34 4.50 -8.10
N ALA A 126 5.78 3.23 -8.21
CA ALA A 126 4.90 2.07 -8.10
C ALA A 126 4.23 1.97 -6.73
N SER A 127 4.95 2.27 -5.64
CA SER A 127 4.38 2.27 -4.28
C SER A 127 3.23 3.29 -4.11
N LEU A 128 3.39 4.50 -4.66
CA LEU A 128 2.37 5.55 -4.59
C LEU A 128 1.14 5.20 -5.43
N LEU A 129 1.35 4.66 -6.64
CA LEU A 129 0.27 4.17 -7.49
C LEU A 129 -0.47 3.00 -6.84
N CYS A 130 0.26 2.08 -6.21
CA CYS A 130 -0.32 0.97 -5.49
C CYS A 130 -1.20 1.47 -4.34
N LEU A 131 -0.76 2.51 -3.62
CA LEU A 131 -1.54 3.13 -2.55
C LEU A 131 -2.82 3.79 -3.09
N SER A 132 -2.73 4.57 -4.17
CA SER A 132 -3.89 5.26 -4.74
C SER A 132 -4.91 4.29 -5.35
N ILE A 133 -4.45 3.30 -6.12
CA ILE A 133 -5.28 2.23 -6.66
C ILE A 133 -5.89 1.40 -5.52
N GLY A 134 -5.13 1.11 -4.47
CA GLY A 134 -5.62 0.38 -3.29
C GLY A 134 -6.80 1.08 -2.61
N ILE A 135 -6.74 2.41 -2.45
CA ILE A 135 -7.84 3.21 -1.87
C ILE A 135 -9.10 3.17 -2.75
N VAL A 136 -8.93 3.31 -4.07
CA VAL A 136 -10.05 3.28 -5.03
C VAL A 136 -10.68 1.89 -5.08
N MET A 137 -9.85 0.85 -5.21
CA MET A 137 -10.33 -0.53 -5.28
C MET A 137 -11.01 -0.96 -3.98
N ALA A 138 -10.50 -0.57 -2.82
CA ALA A 138 -11.18 -0.82 -1.55
C ALA A 138 -12.59 -0.19 -1.54
N SER A 139 -12.74 1.02 -2.09
CA SER A 139 -14.05 1.69 -2.19
C SER A 139 -14.99 0.96 -3.15
N LEU A 140 -14.49 0.49 -4.30
CA LEU A 140 -15.26 -0.30 -5.26
C LEU A 140 -15.72 -1.64 -4.66
N VAL A 141 -14.87 -2.29 -3.88
CA VAL A 141 -15.22 -3.55 -3.18
C VAL A 141 -16.29 -3.31 -2.12
N ILE A 142 -16.22 -2.21 -1.36
CA ILE A 142 -17.29 -1.83 -0.42
C ILE A 142 -18.60 -1.63 -1.18
N LEU A 143 -18.57 -0.84 -2.27
CA LEU A 143 -19.75 -0.57 -3.08
C LEU A 143 -20.36 -1.86 -3.64
N ASN A 144 -19.51 -2.75 -4.16
CA ASN A 144 -19.94 -4.03 -4.69
C ASN A 144 -20.54 -4.92 -3.59
N ASN A 145 -19.89 -5.10 -2.45
CA ASN A 145 -20.35 -6.07 -1.46
C ASN A 145 -21.59 -5.61 -0.68
N GLU A 146 -21.69 -4.32 -0.39
CA GLU A 146 -22.73 -3.79 0.49
C GLU A 146 -23.96 -3.28 -0.28
N TYR A 147 -23.78 -2.69 -1.47
CA TYR A 147 -24.88 -2.03 -2.18
C TYR A 147 -25.31 -2.75 -3.45
N PHE A 148 -24.37 -3.07 -4.34
CA PHE A 148 -24.72 -3.48 -5.69
C PHE A 148 -24.75 -5.00 -5.93
N LYS A 149 -23.85 -5.73 -5.26
CA LYS A 149 -23.62 -7.17 -5.40
C LYS A 149 -23.45 -7.65 -6.85
N PHE A 150 -22.88 -6.81 -7.72
CA PHE A 150 -22.71 -7.13 -9.15
C PHE A 150 -21.73 -8.29 -9.37
N VAL A 151 -20.70 -8.41 -8.53
CA VAL A 151 -19.68 -9.46 -8.63
C VAL A 151 -19.66 -10.26 -7.34
N THR A 152 -20.03 -11.53 -7.42
CA THR A 152 -19.94 -12.49 -6.31
C THR A 152 -18.72 -13.38 -6.51
N MET A 153 -17.67 -13.16 -5.72
CA MET A 153 -16.48 -14.02 -5.65
C MET A 153 -16.16 -14.28 -4.17
N GLU A 154 -15.81 -15.51 -3.81
CA GLU A 154 -15.56 -15.90 -2.41
C GLU A 154 -14.42 -15.09 -1.75
N LYS A 155 -13.40 -14.69 -2.53
CA LYS A 155 -12.27 -13.87 -2.07
C LYS A 155 -12.41 -12.38 -2.33
N LEU A 156 -13.48 -11.91 -2.97
CA LEU A 156 -13.74 -10.47 -3.12
C LEU A 156 -14.31 -9.91 -1.81
N THR A 157 -13.65 -10.22 -0.70
CA THR A 157 -13.96 -9.65 0.61
C THR A 157 -13.05 -8.48 0.89
N LEU A 158 -13.55 -7.58 1.71
CA LEU A 158 -12.81 -6.41 2.12
C LEU A 158 -11.46 -6.79 2.79
N ASN A 159 -11.45 -7.89 3.55
CA ASN A 159 -10.27 -8.43 4.23
C ASN A 159 -9.15 -8.84 3.26
N THR A 160 -9.51 -9.51 2.15
CA THR A 160 -8.53 -9.90 1.13
C THR A 160 -7.92 -8.70 0.43
N PHE A 161 -8.72 -7.65 0.20
CA PHE A 161 -8.22 -6.41 -0.41
C PHE A 161 -7.30 -5.61 0.51
N PHE A 162 -7.34 -5.82 1.82
CA PHE A 162 -6.48 -5.13 2.78
C PHE A 162 -5.03 -5.60 2.77
N LEU A 163 -4.77 -6.83 2.33
CA LEU A 163 -3.44 -7.28 1.95
C LEU A 163 -2.83 -6.33 0.89
N GLY A 164 -3.70 -5.73 0.06
CA GLY A 164 -3.34 -4.72 -0.92
C GLY A 164 -2.63 -3.49 -0.33
N PHE A 165 -2.98 -3.06 0.89
CA PHE A 165 -2.34 -1.91 1.54
C PHE A 165 -0.93 -2.20 2.08
N SER A 166 -0.54 -3.48 2.19
CA SER A 166 0.84 -3.86 2.55
C SER A 166 1.81 -3.62 1.38
N PHE A 167 1.35 -3.79 0.13
CA PHE A 167 2.22 -3.71 -1.04
C PHE A 167 2.92 -2.35 -1.23
N PRO A 168 2.27 -1.18 -1.03
CA PRO A 168 2.96 0.11 -1.06
C PRO A 168 4.18 0.15 -0.14
N LEU A 169 4.09 -0.42 1.06
CA LEU A 169 5.18 -0.44 2.03
C LEU A 169 6.32 -1.38 1.63
N SER A 170 5.99 -2.54 1.07
CA SER A 170 7.00 -3.45 0.52
C SER A 170 7.74 -2.79 -0.65
N LEU A 171 7.02 -2.15 -1.58
CA LEU A 171 7.61 -1.50 -2.76
C LEU A 171 8.49 -0.30 -2.39
N ILE A 172 8.11 0.52 -1.41
CA ILE A 172 8.98 1.63 -0.98
C ILE A 172 10.22 1.13 -0.23
N THR A 173 10.11 0.02 0.49
CA THR A 173 11.27 -0.63 1.12
C THR A 173 12.24 -1.15 0.06
N LEU A 174 11.74 -1.79 -1.00
CA LEU A 174 12.55 -2.19 -2.15
C LEU A 174 13.19 -0.98 -2.83
N SER A 175 12.46 0.11 -3.05
CA SER A 175 13.03 1.37 -3.56
C SER A 175 14.27 1.80 -2.77
N LEU A 176 14.21 1.76 -1.43
CA LEU A 176 15.33 2.10 -0.55
C LEU A 176 16.52 1.14 -0.73
N VAL A 177 16.26 -0.17 -0.76
CA VAL A 177 17.30 -1.19 -0.97
C VAL A 177 18.01 -0.97 -2.31
N PHE A 178 17.26 -0.81 -3.40
CA PHE A 178 17.82 -0.54 -4.73
C PHE A 178 18.54 0.82 -4.81
N SER A 179 18.09 1.82 -4.04
CA SER A 179 18.81 3.10 -3.95
C SER A 179 20.17 2.96 -3.25
N MET A 180 20.31 2.03 -2.31
CA MET A 180 21.59 1.74 -1.65
C MET A 180 22.54 0.98 -2.59
N LEU A 181 22.01 0.01 -3.35
CA LEU A 181 22.77 -0.77 -4.34
C LEU A 181 23.29 0.09 -5.50
N LYS A 182 22.49 1.08 -5.96
CA LYS A 182 22.89 2.00 -7.03
C LYS A 182 24.22 2.74 -6.76
N LYS A 183 24.59 2.95 -5.49
CA LYS A 183 25.87 3.59 -5.14
C LYS A 183 27.10 2.71 -5.42
N ILE A 184 26.92 1.42 -5.71
CA ILE A 184 27.96 0.40 -5.65
C ILE A 184 28.28 -0.20 -7.04
N GLU A 185 27.44 -0.05 -8.07
CA GLU A 185 27.49 -0.95 -9.25
C GLU A 185 27.60 -0.31 -10.66
N GLY A 186 28.19 -1.08 -11.59
CA GLY A 186 28.39 -0.73 -13.01
C GLY A 186 27.23 -1.09 -13.96
N SER A 187 27.45 -0.97 -15.28
CA SER A 187 26.38 -1.01 -16.30
C SER A 187 25.60 -2.33 -16.41
N SER A 188 26.17 -3.48 -16.04
CA SER A 188 25.51 -4.79 -16.09
C SER A 188 24.44 -4.96 -15.00
N ALA A 189 24.69 -4.43 -13.81
CA ALA A 189 23.75 -4.48 -12.70
C ALA A 189 22.46 -3.71 -13.00
N LYS A 190 22.53 -2.66 -13.83
CA LYS A 190 21.34 -1.90 -14.25
C LYS A 190 20.29 -2.78 -14.93
N ILE A 191 20.72 -3.75 -15.75
CA ILE A 191 19.81 -4.67 -16.46
C ILE A 191 19.15 -5.61 -15.45
N VAL A 192 19.94 -6.19 -14.53
CA VAL A 192 19.44 -7.08 -13.48
C VAL A 192 18.40 -6.36 -12.62
N MET A 193 18.70 -5.14 -12.18
CA MET A 193 17.77 -4.32 -11.40
C MET A 193 16.46 -4.05 -12.16
N GLU A 194 16.50 -3.78 -13.47
CA GLU A 194 15.28 -3.59 -14.26
C GLU A 194 14.45 -4.87 -14.39
N VAL A 195 15.10 -6.04 -14.55
CA VAL A 195 14.41 -7.33 -14.56
C VAL A 195 13.74 -7.58 -13.21
N CYS A 196 14.45 -7.38 -12.09
CA CYS A 196 13.89 -7.50 -10.75
C CYS A 196 12.67 -6.58 -10.56
N PHE A 197 12.74 -5.34 -11.04
CA PHE A 197 11.60 -4.41 -10.98
C PHE A 197 10.35 -4.97 -11.65
N TRP A 198 10.47 -5.42 -12.90
CA TRP A 198 9.33 -5.96 -13.65
C TRP A 198 8.82 -7.27 -13.05
N THR A 199 9.72 -8.18 -12.65
CA THR A 199 9.34 -9.45 -12.03
C THR A 199 8.57 -9.22 -10.73
N ILE A 200 9.02 -8.31 -9.88
CA ILE A 200 8.35 -8.03 -8.61
C ILE A 200 7.01 -7.33 -8.84
N THR A 201 6.97 -6.29 -9.66
CA THR A 201 5.73 -5.51 -9.87
C THR A 201 4.65 -6.31 -10.60
N LEU A 202 5.00 -7.00 -11.69
CA LEU A 202 4.06 -7.88 -12.39
C LEU A 202 3.70 -9.10 -11.55
N GLY A 203 4.68 -9.67 -10.83
CA GLY A 203 4.44 -10.80 -9.92
C GLY A 203 3.41 -10.48 -8.86
N VAL A 204 3.49 -9.31 -8.21
CA VAL A 204 2.49 -8.87 -7.22
C VAL A 204 1.10 -8.71 -7.84
N ILE A 205 1.00 -8.10 -9.03
CA ILE A 205 -0.29 -7.92 -9.73
C ILE A 205 -0.91 -9.27 -10.09
N ILE A 206 -0.12 -10.15 -10.70
CA ILE A 206 -0.57 -11.48 -11.13
C ILE A 206 -0.95 -12.34 -9.91
N PHE A 207 -0.14 -12.29 -8.85
CA PHE A 207 -0.41 -12.97 -7.59
C PHE A 207 -1.75 -12.52 -6.99
N PHE A 208 -1.99 -11.22 -6.96
CA PHE A 208 -3.23 -10.67 -6.43
C PHE A 208 -4.44 -11.09 -7.27
N ILE A 209 -4.32 -11.11 -8.60
CA ILE A 209 -5.36 -11.64 -9.50
C ILE A 209 -5.65 -13.11 -9.18
N PHE A 210 -4.63 -13.94 -8.99
CA PHE A 210 -4.84 -15.35 -8.66
C PHE A 210 -5.40 -15.58 -7.25
N ILE A 211 -5.14 -14.69 -6.30
CA ILE A 211 -5.83 -14.69 -5.01
C ILE A 211 -7.33 -14.47 -5.21
N LEU A 212 -7.72 -13.49 -6.03
CA LEU A 212 -9.12 -13.20 -6.30
C LEU A 212 -9.85 -14.35 -7.00
N PHE A 213 -9.18 -15.10 -7.88
CA PHE A 213 -9.73 -16.26 -8.58
C PHE A 213 -9.54 -17.62 -7.86
N GLU A 214 -8.97 -17.63 -6.66
CA GLU A 214 -8.71 -18.84 -5.86
C GLU A 214 -7.89 -19.93 -6.59
N LYS A 215 -7.02 -19.53 -7.51
CA LYS A 215 -6.19 -20.46 -8.28
C LYS A 215 -4.89 -20.78 -7.53
N PHE A 216 -4.92 -21.82 -6.70
CA PHE A 216 -3.79 -22.23 -5.85
C PHE A 216 -2.51 -22.60 -6.63
N ILE A 217 -2.61 -23.37 -7.73
CA ILE A 217 -1.43 -23.82 -8.49
C ILE A 217 -0.65 -22.63 -9.07
N PRO A 218 -1.28 -21.68 -9.79
CA PRO A 218 -0.60 -20.47 -10.25
C PRO A 218 0.01 -19.61 -9.12
N GLN A 219 -0.61 -19.57 -7.93
CA GLN A 219 -0.05 -18.83 -6.78
C GLN A 219 1.32 -19.38 -6.36
N ILE A 220 1.52 -20.71 -6.39
CA ILE A 220 2.81 -21.33 -6.05
C ILE A 220 3.90 -20.88 -7.01
N PHE A 221 3.65 -20.93 -8.33
CA PHE A 221 4.62 -20.52 -9.33
C PHE A 221 5.00 -19.04 -9.22
N VAL A 222 4.02 -18.16 -9.02
CA VAL A 222 4.28 -16.72 -8.86
C VAL A 222 5.03 -16.44 -7.55
N THR A 223 4.68 -17.12 -6.47
CA THR A 223 5.37 -16.98 -5.17
C THR A 223 6.83 -17.44 -5.27
N ALA A 224 7.09 -18.55 -5.97
CA ALA A 224 8.45 -19.03 -6.22
C ALA A 224 9.26 -18.02 -7.06
N ALA A 225 8.68 -17.49 -8.13
CA ALA A 225 9.33 -16.47 -8.97
C ALA A 225 9.63 -15.19 -8.19
N LEU A 226 8.70 -14.73 -7.34
CA LEU A 226 8.91 -13.58 -6.45
C LEU A 226 10.01 -13.85 -5.43
N PHE A 227 10.07 -15.05 -4.85
CA PHE A 227 11.12 -15.44 -3.91
C PHE A 227 12.51 -15.40 -4.56
N THR A 228 12.67 -16.00 -5.74
CA THR A 228 13.93 -15.97 -6.50
C THR A 228 14.33 -14.56 -6.95
N ALA A 229 13.37 -13.66 -7.16
CA ALA A 229 13.68 -12.27 -7.54
C ALA A 229 14.20 -11.43 -6.37
N VAL A 230 13.94 -11.84 -5.12
CA VAL A 230 14.28 -11.12 -3.90
C VAL A 230 15.52 -11.68 -3.20
N VAL A 231 15.72 -13.00 -3.26
CA VAL A 231 16.87 -13.73 -2.67
C VAL A 231 18.03 -13.80 -3.65
#